data_AF-X0S517-F1
#
_entry.id   AF-X0S517-F1
#
_cell.length_a   1.000
_cell.length_b   1.000
_cell.length_c   1.000
_cell.angle_alpha   90.00
_cell.angle_beta   90.00
_cell.angle_gamma   90.00
#
_symmetry.space_group_name_H-M   'P 1'
#
loop_
_entity.id
_entity.type
_entity.pdbx_description
1 polymer ?
#
loop_
_entity_poly.entity_id
_entity_poly.type
_entity_poly.pdbx_seq_one_letter_code
_entity_poly.pdbx_strand_id
1 'polypeptide(L)'
;MDIRINLDRLKDDIESLSEIGSDPNGGITRPSFSKADLEAQVWLKEKIKSAGFSFRQDGAGNIFGRLEGKGKTIMAGSHIDSVIN
;
A
#
# COMPACT_ATOMS: atom_id res chain seq x y z
N MET A 1 -2.73 -0.41 -28.08
CA MET A 1 -3.21 -1.13 -26.89
C MET A 1 -4.05 -0.15 -26.09
N ASP A 2 -5.31 -0.47 -25.85
CA ASP A 2 -6.12 0.31 -24.90
C ASP A 2 -5.90 -0.30 -23.50
N ILE A 3 -4.97 0.26 -22.74
CA ILE A 3 -4.67 -0.18 -21.37
C ILE A 3 -5.57 0.63 -20.44
N ARG A 4 -6.50 -0.06 -19.77
CA ARG A 4 -7.40 0.51 -18.77
C ARG A 4 -7.14 -0.14 -17.42
N ILE A 5 -7.34 0.63 -16.35
CA ILE A 5 -7.37 0.09 -14.99
C ILE A 5 -8.70 -0.64 -14.76
N ASN A 6 -8.69 -1.62 -13.84
CA ASN A 6 -9.92 -2.18 -13.29
C ASN A 6 -10.33 -1.31 -12.09
N LEU A 7 -11.42 -0.55 -12.23
CA LEU A 7 -11.90 0.38 -11.20
C LEU A 7 -12.46 -0.34 -9.97
N ASP A 8 -13.17 -1.44 -10.16
CA ASP A 8 -13.76 -2.21 -9.06
C ASP A 8 -12.65 -2.77 -8.17
N ARG A 9 -11.63 -3.39 -8.77
CA ARG A 9 -10.46 -3.88 -8.04
C ARG A 9 -9.74 -2.76 -7.27
N LEU A 10 -9.57 -1.58 -7.87
CA LEU A 10 -8.94 -0.45 -7.21
C LEU A 10 -9.76 0.02 -6.01
N LYS A 11 -11.08 0.12 -6.17
CA LYS A 11 -11.99 0.51 -5.10
C LYS A 11 -11.94 -0.50 -3.94
N ASP A 12 -12.04 -1.79 -4.25
CA ASP A 12 -11.97 -2.86 -3.25
C ASP A 12 -10.66 -2.84 -2.46
N ASP A 13 -9.54 -2.56 -3.13
CA ASP A 13 -8.23 -2.42 -2.48
C ASP A 13 -8.17 -1.21 -1.55
N ILE A 14 -8.74 -0.06 -1.96
CA ILE A 14 -8.82 1.15 -1.12
C ILE A 14 -9.71 0.90 0.10
N GLU A 15 -10.88 0.31 -0.09
CA GLU A 15 -11.83 0.00 0.98
C GLU A 15 -11.21 -1.01 1.96
N SER A 16 -10.58 -2.08 1.45
CA SER A 16 -9.88 -3.06 2.29
C SER A 16 -8.77 -2.44 3.14
N LEU A 17 -7.98 -1.51 2.57
CA LEU A 17 -6.94 -0.82 3.32
C LEU A 17 -7.52 0.18 4.33
N SER A 18 -8.70 0.74 4.06
CA SER A 18 -9.35 1.70 4.97
C SER A 18 -9.84 1.08 6.28
N GLU A 19 -10.15 -0.22 6.26
CA GLU A 19 -10.53 -0.97 7.48
C GLU A 19 -9.39 -1.04 8.50
N ILE A 20 -8.13 -0.98 8.04
CA ILE A 20 -6.96 -1.07 8.92
C ILE A 20 -6.71 0.31 9.55
N GLY A 21 -7.03 0.45 10.84
CA GLY A 21 -6.96 1.73 11.54
C GLY A 21 -8.22 2.58 11.38
N SER A 22 -9.33 1.98 10.97
CA SER A 22 -10.66 2.62 11.01
C SER A 22 -10.94 3.15 12.43
N ASP A 23 -11.27 4.44 12.53
CA ASP A 23 -11.54 5.10 13.81
C ASP A 23 -13.04 5.05 14.13
N PRO A 24 -13.46 4.66 15.35
CA PRO A 24 -14.86 4.67 15.76
C PRO A 24 -15.56 6.04 15.61
N ASN A 25 -14.80 7.13 15.64
CA ASN A 25 -15.32 8.50 15.45
C ASN A 25 -15.37 8.93 13.97
N GLY A 26 -14.96 8.03 13.06
CA GLY A 26 -14.93 8.25 11.62
C GLY A 26 -13.51 8.51 11.09
N GLY A 27 -13.30 8.15 9.82
CA GLY A 27 -12.01 8.26 9.15
C GLY A 27 -11.02 7.16 9.56
N ILE A 28 -9.72 7.41 9.38
CA ILE A 28 -8.64 6.46 9.64
C ILE A 28 -7.63 7.12 10.59
N THR A 29 -7.35 6.46 11.71
CA THR A 29 -6.26 6.78 12.64
C THR A 29 -5.17 5.72 12.49
N ARG A 30 -4.20 5.99 11.62
CA ARG A 30 -3.06 5.09 11.34
C ARG A 30 -1.72 5.85 11.34
N PRO A 31 -1.24 6.36 12.49
CA PRO A 31 0.07 7.02 12.57
C PRO A 31 1.22 6.07 12.21
N SER A 32 2.28 6.61 11.63
CA SER A 32 3.48 5.84 11.26
C SER A 32 4.03 5.03 12.43
N PHE A 33 4.40 3.77 12.16
CA PHE A 33 4.88 2.78 13.12
C PHE A 33 3.90 2.36 14.23
N SER A 34 2.65 2.82 14.17
CA SER A 34 1.59 2.25 15.01
C SER A 34 1.30 0.80 14.63
N LYS A 35 0.60 0.08 15.51
CA LYS A 35 0.14 -1.28 15.20
C LYS A 35 -0.66 -1.34 13.89
N ALA A 36 -1.55 -0.39 13.66
CA ALA A 36 -2.35 -0.31 12.45
C ALA A 36 -1.48 -0.05 11.20
N ASP A 37 -0.45 0.78 11.29
CA ASP A 37 0.48 1.01 10.19
C ASP A 37 1.27 -0.26 9.85
N LEU A 38 1.78 -0.97 10.87
CA LEU A 38 2.46 -2.25 10.66
C LEU A 38 1.55 -3.31 10.03
N GLU A 39 0.27 -3.35 10.41
CA GLU A 39 -0.73 -4.22 9.78
C GLU A 39 -0.99 -3.83 8.32
N ALA A 40 -1.09 -2.53 8.02
CA ALA A 40 -1.25 -2.03 6.65
C ALA A 40 -0.02 -2.33 5.78
N GLN A 41 1.19 -2.24 6.35
CA GLN A 41 2.44 -2.62 5.69
C GLN A 41 2.46 -4.12 5.35
N VAL A 42 1.99 -4.98 6.26
CA VAL A 42 1.84 -6.42 6.00
C VAL A 42 0.82 -6.67 4.89
N TRP A 43 -0.33 -5.99 4.92
CA TRP A 43 -1.32 -6.07 3.84
C TRP A 43 -0.72 -5.69 2.48
N LEU A 44 0.02 -4.58 2.41
CA LEU A 44 0.64 -4.11 1.17
C LEU A 44 1.70 -5.08 0.66
N LYS A 45 2.51 -5.65 1.56
CA LYS A 45 3.50 -6.69 1.22
C LYS A 45 2.86 -7.88 0.53
N GLU A 46 1.73 -8.36 1.02
CA GLU A 46 1.04 -9.51 0.42
C GLU A 46 0.35 -9.15 -0.90
N LYS A 47 -0.17 -7.92 -1.05
CA LYS A 47 -0.66 -7.40 -2.34
C LYS A 47 0.45 -7.32 -3.40
N ILE A 48 1.63 -6.82 -3.03
CA ILE A 48 2.80 -6.76 -3.92
C ILE A 48 3.19 -8.17 -4.40
N LYS A 49 3.32 -9.12 -3.47
CA LYS A 49 3.72 -10.50 -3.81
C LYS A 49 2.68 -11.22 -4.65
N SER A 50 1.39 -11.12 -4.30
CA SER A 50 0.31 -11.76 -5.06
C SER A 50 0.15 -11.19 -6.46
N ALA A 51 0.54 -9.93 -6.69
CA ALA A 51 0.62 -9.34 -8.02
C ALA A 51 1.86 -9.81 -8.84
N GLY A 52 2.76 -10.60 -8.24
CA GLY A 52 3.97 -11.13 -8.89
C GLY A 52 5.15 -10.17 -8.88
N PHE A 53 5.16 -9.15 -8.02
CA PHE A 53 6.24 -8.18 -7.91
C PHE A 53 7.27 -8.61 -6.87
N SER A 54 8.54 -8.23 -7.07
CA SER A 54 9.59 -8.37 -6.07
C SER A 54 9.32 -7.41 -4.90
N PHE A 55 9.24 -7.94 -3.68
CA PHE A 55 9.09 -7.14 -2.46
C PHE A 55 10.45 -6.79 -1.87
N ARG A 56 10.63 -5.53 -1.47
CA ARG A 56 11.76 -5.06 -0.66
C ARG A 56 11.28 -4.03 0.34
N GLN A 57 11.83 -4.08 1.56
CA GLN A 57 11.72 -3.01 2.55
C GLN A 57 13.13 -2.51 2.89
N ASP A 58 13.34 -1.20 2.96
CA ASP A 58 14.63 -0.62 3.35
C ASP A 58 14.75 -0.41 4.87
N GLY A 59 15.91 0.09 5.31
CA GLY A 59 16.19 0.31 6.74
C GLY A 59 15.37 1.43 7.39
N ALA A 60 14.72 2.29 6.60
CA ALA A 60 13.81 3.33 7.08
C ALA A 60 12.34 2.85 7.10
N GLY A 61 12.06 1.63 6.61
CA GLY A 61 10.73 1.05 6.56
C GLY A 61 9.98 1.28 5.24
N ASN A 62 10.58 1.96 4.25
CA ASN A 62 9.92 2.18 2.96
C ASN A 62 9.71 0.85 2.23
N ILE A 63 8.50 0.64 1.69
CA ILE A 63 8.12 -0.57 0.97
C ILE A 63 8.19 -0.34 -0.53
N PHE A 64 8.80 -1.28 -1.24
CA PHE A 64 8.92 -1.27 -2.69
C PHE A 64 8.35 -2.56 -3.28
N GLY A 65 7.43 -2.41 -4.22
CA GLY A 65 7.04 -3.46 -5.16
C GLY A 65 7.67 -3.19 -6.52
N ARG A 66 8.49 -4.10 -7.02
CA ARG A 66 9.21 -3.92 -8.28
C ARG A 66 8.84 -5.00 -9.30
N LEU A 67 8.38 -4.56 -10.47
CA LEU A 67 8.37 -5.39 -11.67
C LEU A 67 9.76 -5.29 -12.30
N GLU A 68 10.44 -6.42 -12.46
CA GLU A 68 11.80 -6.41 -13.02
C GLU A 68 11.79 -6.07 -14.51
N GLY A 69 12.82 -5.33 -14.93
CA GLY A 69 12.96 -4.84 -16.30
C GLY A 69 14.36 -4.31 -16.56
N LYS A 70 14.64 -3.99 -17.83
CA LYS A 70 15.92 -3.41 -18.25
C LYS A 70 15.83 -1.88 -18.26
N GLY A 71 16.91 -1.20 -17.87
CA GLY A 71 17.03 0.26 -17.95
C GLY A 71 16.78 0.99 -16.64
N LYS A 72 16.47 2.29 -16.72
CA LYS A 72 16.19 3.14 -15.55
C LYS A 72 14.81 2.84 -14.97
N THR A 73 14.69 2.93 -13.65
CA THR A 73 13.42 2.74 -12.93
C THR A 73 12.51 3.95 -13.07
N ILE A 74 11.25 3.71 -13.41
CA ILE A 74 10.15 4.66 -13.19
C ILE A 74 9.50 4.26 -11.87
N MET A 75 9.35 5.22 -10.95
CA MET A 75 8.79 4.99 -9.63
C MET A 75 7.57 5.89 -9.42
N ALA A 76 6.51 5.30 -8.90
CA ALA A 76 5.33 6.00 -8.41
C ALA A 76 5.02 5.48 -7.00
N GLY A 77 4.57 6.36 -6.13
CA GLY A 77 4.29 6.04 -4.73
C GLY A 77 3.65 7.22 -4.01
N SER A 78 3.28 6.98 -2.77
CA SER A 78 2.75 7.97 -1.83
C SER A 78 3.07 7.45 -0.42
N HIS A 79 2.15 7.61 0.52
CA HIS A 79 2.20 7.07 1.86
C HIS A 79 0.88 6.37 2.22
N ILE A 80 0.91 5.50 3.21
CA ILE A 80 -0.27 4.78 3.73
C ILE A 80 -0.52 5.07 5.21
N ASP A 81 0.34 5.82 5.89
CA ASP A 81 0.03 6.34 7.22
C ASP A 81 -0.93 7.54 7.13
N SER A 82 -1.52 7.89 8.26
CA SER A 82 -2.46 9.01 8.44
C SER A 82 -2.26 9.66 9.81
N VAL A 83 -2.93 10.79 10.01
CA VAL A 83 -2.97 11.49 11.30
C VAL A 83 -3.99 10.84 12.24
N ILE A 84 -3.97 11.26 13.51
CA ILE A 84 -5.02 10.92 14.47
C ILE A 84 -6.23 11.82 14.18
N ASN A 85 -7.42 11.23 14.13
CA ASN A 85 -8.68 11.98 14.02
C ASN A 85 -9.14 12.57 15.36
#